data_AF-Q8Z6H4-F1
#
_entry.id   AF-Q8Z6H4-F1
#
_cell.length_a   1.000
_cell.length_b   1.000
_cell.length_c   1.000
_cell.angle_alpha   90.00
_cell.angle_beta   90.00
_cell.angle_gamma   90.00
#
_symmetry.space_group_name_H-M   'P 1'
#
loop_
_entity.id
_entity.type
_entity.pdbx_description
1 polymer ?
#
loop_
_entity_poly.entity_id
_entity_poly.type
_entity_poly.pdbx_seq_one_letter_code
_entity_poly.pdbx_strand_id
1 'polypeptide(L)'
;MGFIMTAEGHLLFSIASAVFAKNAELTPALAHGDWWHIIPSAILTCLLPDIDHPKSFLGQRLKWVSKPIARAFGHRGFTHSLLAVFALLATFYLKVPDTWIIPADALQGMVLGYLSHIVADMLTPAGVPLLWPCRWRFRLPILAPRKGNQLERFLCMALFAWAVWMPQSMPENNVIRWSSQMITILQMQFNRFINHQID
;
A
#
# COMPACT_ATOMS: atom_id res chain seq x y z
N MET A 1 5.78 13.31 -19.61
CA MET A 1 5.91 12.41 -18.44
C MET A 1 5.48 13.23 -17.23
N GLY A 2 4.40 12.84 -16.53
CA GLY A 2 3.95 13.59 -15.34
C GLY A 2 4.98 13.50 -14.21
N PHE A 3 4.94 14.45 -13.28
CA PHE A 3 5.70 14.36 -12.04
C PHE A 3 5.21 13.14 -11.25
N ILE A 4 6.16 12.33 -10.77
CA ILE A 4 5.96 11.05 -10.09
C ILE A 4 6.72 11.14 -8.77
N MET A 5 6.20 10.52 -7.73
CA MET A 5 6.82 10.55 -6.41
C MET A 5 8.15 9.77 -6.42
N THR A 6 9.11 10.20 -5.60
CA THR A 6 10.40 9.50 -5.54
C THR A 6 10.31 8.22 -4.71
N ALA A 7 11.24 7.27 -4.93
CA ALA A 7 11.30 6.05 -4.12
C ALA A 7 11.49 6.36 -2.62
N GLU A 8 12.21 7.43 -2.30
CA GLU A 8 12.38 7.92 -0.92
C GLU A 8 11.05 8.39 -0.33
N GLY A 9 10.24 9.16 -1.07
CA GLY A 9 8.91 9.55 -0.61
C GLY A 9 7.99 8.35 -0.42
N HIS A 10 8.06 7.33 -1.28
CA HIS A 10 7.24 6.12 -1.13
C HIS A 10 7.59 5.39 0.17
N LEU A 11 8.89 5.29 0.48
CA LEU A 11 9.36 4.72 1.74
C LEU A 11 8.89 5.54 2.96
N LEU A 12 9.11 6.86 2.94
CA LEU A 12 8.70 7.73 4.05
C LEU A 12 7.18 7.72 4.26
N PHE A 13 6.41 7.77 3.17
CA PHE A 13 4.95 7.71 3.20
C PHE A 13 4.44 6.36 3.70
N SER A 14 5.08 5.25 3.31
CA SER A 14 4.75 3.91 3.81
C SER A 14 5.01 3.77 5.30
N ILE A 15 6.15 4.29 5.79
CA ILE A 15 6.47 4.26 7.23
C ILE A 15 5.47 5.12 8.00
N ALA A 16 5.17 6.33 7.52
CA ALA A 16 4.16 7.20 8.13
C ALA A 16 2.78 6.52 8.17
N SER A 17 2.38 5.85 7.08
CA SER A 17 1.12 5.11 7.00
C SER A 17 1.09 3.93 7.97
N ALA A 18 2.20 3.20 8.11
CA ALA A 18 2.33 2.07 9.05
C ALA A 18 2.22 2.51 10.51
N VAL A 19 2.93 3.59 10.88
CA VAL A 19 2.85 4.16 12.22
C VAL A 19 1.44 4.66 12.51
N PHE A 20 0.83 5.37 11.55
CA PHE A 20 -0.54 5.84 11.68
C PHE A 20 -1.53 4.69 11.86
N ALA A 21 -1.47 3.66 11.02
CA ALA A 21 -2.42 2.56 11.05
C ALA A 21 -2.38 1.77 12.37
N LYS A 22 -1.18 1.59 12.94
CA LYS A 22 -1.02 0.98 14.26
C LYS A 22 -1.51 1.88 15.39
N ASN A 23 -1.14 3.16 15.40
CA ASN A 23 -1.56 4.11 16.43
C ASN A 23 -3.07 4.43 16.38
N ALA A 24 -3.68 4.29 15.20
CA ALA A 24 -5.12 4.43 14.99
C ALA A 24 -5.89 3.13 15.25
N GLU A 25 -5.22 2.04 15.61
CA GLU A 25 -5.82 0.72 15.84
C GLU A 25 -6.79 0.29 14.73
N LEU A 26 -6.43 0.54 13.45
CA LEU A 26 -7.32 0.31 12.31
C LEU A 26 -7.81 -1.14 12.24
N THR A 27 -6.99 -2.07 12.73
CA THR A 27 -7.32 -3.48 12.87
C THR A 27 -6.71 -4.02 14.16
N PRO A 28 -7.33 -5.05 14.79
CA PRO A 28 -6.75 -5.70 15.96
C PRO A 28 -5.35 -6.27 15.69
N ALA A 29 -5.09 -6.77 14.49
CA ALA A 29 -3.80 -7.34 14.11
C ALA A 29 -2.70 -6.28 13.91
N LEU A 30 -3.01 -5.05 13.47
CA LEU A 30 -2.01 -3.97 13.43
C LEU A 30 -1.80 -3.33 14.81
N ALA A 31 -2.87 -3.20 15.61
CA ALA A 31 -2.79 -2.65 16.96
C ALA A 31 -1.86 -3.46 17.87
N HIS A 32 -2.04 -4.79 17.87
CA HIS A 32 -1.27 -5.72 18.72
C HIS A 32 -0.05 -6.33 18.00
N GLY A 33 0.12 -6.06 16.71
CA GLY A 33 1.21 -6.62 15.91
C GLY A 33 2.58 -6.02 16.25
N ASP A 34 3.65 -6.77 16.01
CA ASP A 34 5.00 -6.31 16.31
C ASP A 34 5.49 -5.31 15.25
N TRP A 35 6.15 -4.25 15.70
CA TRP A 35 6.77 -3.28 14.79
C TRP A 35 7.78 -3.93 13.83
N TRP A 36 8.44 -5.00 14.29
CA TRP A 36 9.39 -5.79 13.50
C TRP A 36 8.76 -6.57 12.36
N HIS A 37 7.46 -6.84 12.42
CA HIS A 37 6.72 -7.46 11.33
C HIS A 37 6.12 -6.39 10.41
N ILE A 38 5.49 -5.37 10.99
CA ILE A 38 4.72 -4.35 10.25
C ILE A 38 5.63 -3.44 9.41
N ILE A 39 6.72 -2.92 9.97
CA ILE A 39 7.55 -1.94 9.25
C ILE A 39 8.33 -2.58 8.09
N PRO A 40 9.05 -3.70 8.27
CA PRO A 40 9.78 -4.33 7.16
C PRO A 40 8.85 -4.83 6.07
N SER A 41 7.69 -5.39 6.43
CA SER A 41 6.70 -5.85 5.44
C SER A 41 6.12 -4.70 4.63
N ALA A 42 5.77 -3.57 5.27
CA ALA A 42 5.26 -2.38 4.59
C ALA A 42 6.30 -1.75 3.66
N ILE A 43 7.56 -1.63 4.10
CA ILE A 43 8.66 -1.12 3.28
C ILE A 43 8.87 -2.00 2.05
N LEU A 44 8.87 -3.32 2.24
CA LEU A 44 9.11 -4.28 1.17
C LEU A 44 8.02 -4.18 0.10
N THR A 45 6.76 -4.14 0.50
CA THR A 45 5.63 -4.13 -0.43
C THR A 45 5.32 -2.78 -1.01
N CYS A 46 5.68 -1.68 -0.34
CA CYS A 46 5.55 -0.33 -0.91
C CYS A 46 6.35 -0.20 -2.21
N LEU A 47 7.50 -0.87 -2.34
CA LEU A 47 8.30 -0.83 -3.57
C LEU A 47 7.87 -1.85 -4.64
N LEU A 48 7.00 -2.82 -4.30
CA LEU A 48 6.58 -3.86 -5.24
C LEU A 48 5.78 -3.34 -6.46
N PRO A 49 4.81 -2.41 -6.33
CA PRO A 49 4.06 -1.89 -7.47
C PRO A 49 4.96 -1.35 -8.58
N ASP A 50 6.07 -0.72 -8.19
CA ASP A 50 7.04 -0.07 -9.05
C ASP A 50 7.90 -1.06 -9.87
N ILE A 51 7.83 -2.37 -9.61
CA ILE A 51 8.57 -3.39 -10.38
C ILE A 51 8.21 -3.38 -11.87
N ASP A 52 7.03 -2.86 -12.23
CA ASP A 52 6.53 -2.79 -13.60
C ASP A 52 7.26 -1.73 -14.44
N HIS A 53 7.94 -0.77 -13.83
CA HIS A 53 8.53 0.35 -14.55
C HIS A 53 10.05 0.21 -14.70
N PRO A 54 10.60 0.08 -15.92
CA PRO A 54 12.03 -0.15 -16.13
C PRO A 54 12.95 1.01 -15.72
N LYS A 55 12.40 2.18 -15.34
CA LYS A 55 13.16 3.29 -14.75
C LYS A 55 12.94 3.48 -13.24
N SER A 56 12.06 2.71 -12.58
CA SER A 56 11.95 2.75 -11.11
C SER A 56 13.16 2.07 -10.47
N PHE A 57 13.40 2.29 -9.18
CA PHE A 57 14.51 1.67 -8.45
C PHE A 57 14.48 0.14 -8.58
N LEU A 58 13.31 -0.48 -8.35
CA LEU A 58 13.14 -1.93 -8.41
C LEU A 58 13.12 -2.45 -9.86
N GLY A 59 12.46 -1.76 -10.78
CA GLY A 59 12.38 -2.18 -12.18
C GLY A 59 13.69 -2.03 -12.95
N GLN A 60 14.61 -1.16 -12.50
CA GLN A 60 15.99 -1.10 -12.97
C GLN A 60 16.85 -2.26 -12.44
N ARG A 61 16.54 -2.79 -11.26
CA ARG A 61 17.21 -3.96 -10.68
C ARG A 61 16.73 -5.26 -11.32
N LEU A 62 15.44 -5.35 -11.65
CA LEU A 62 14.78 -6.52 -12.22
C LEU A 62 14.30 -6.29 -13.67
N LYS A 63 15.22 -5.86 -14.55
CA LYS A 63 14.91 -5.53 -15.96
C LYS A 63 14.30 -6.67 -16.78
N TRP A 64 14.52 -7.91 -16.35
CA TRP A 64 13.99 -9.12 -17.00
C TRP A 64 12.52 -9.37 -16.63
N VAL A 65 12.05 -8.87 -15.49
CA VAL A 65 10.64 -8.90 -15.05
C VAL A 65 9.89 -7.65 -15.51
N SER A 66 10.51 -6.47 -15.41
CA SER A 66 9.85 -5.20 -15.71
C SER A 66 9.51 -5.05 -17.20
N LYS A 67 10.38 -5.49 -18.12
CA LYS A 67 10.14 -5.41 -19.57
C LYS A 67 8.93 -6.22 -20.08
N PRO A 68 8.75 -7.50 -19.72
CA PRO A 68 7.56 -8.25 -20.16
C PRO A 68 6.28 -7.70 -19.54
N ILE A 69 6.29 -7.33 -18.25
CA ILE A 69 5.12 -6.75 -17.57
C ILE A 69 4.73 -5.41 -18.20
N ALA A 70 5.69 -4.51 -18.43
CA ALA A 70 5.44 -3.22 -19.07
C ALA A 70 4.88 -3.36 -20.50
N ARG A 71 5.29 -4.40 -21.23
CA ARG A 71 4.76 -4.69 -22.57
C ARG A 71 3.36 -5.29 -22.55
N ALA A 72 3.07 -6.17 -21.58
CA ALA A 72 1.77 -6.84 -21.48
C ALA A 72 0.68 -5.93 -20.89
N PHE A 73 1.01 -5.13 -19.87
CA PHE A 73 0.03 -4.37 -19.08
C PHE A 73 0.11 -2.85 -19.27
N GLY A 74 1.08 -2.37 -20.05
CA GLY A 74 1.35 -0.96 -20.27
C GLY A 74 2.12 -0.29 -19.12
N HIS A 75 2.55 0.95 -19.32
CA HIS A 75 3.24 1.74 -18.29
C HIS A 75 2.27 2.08 -17.14
N ARG A 76 2.53 1.56 -15.93
CA ARG A 76 1.74 1.83 -14.70
C ARG A 76 0.29 1.38 -14.82
N GLY A 77 0.09 0.16 -15.31
CA GLY A 77 -1.22 -0.43 -15.52
C GLY A 77 -1.65 -1.31 -14.35
N PHE A 78 -1.55 -2.62 -14.56
CA PHE A 78 -2.02 -3.64 -13.62
C PHE A 78 -1.49 -3.47 -12.20
N THR A 79 -0.18 -3.28 -12.00
CA THR A 79 0.43 -3.23 -10.64
C THR A 79 0.04 -2.01 -9.83
N HIS A 80 -0.57 -0.98 -10.44
CA HIS A 80 -1.06 0.18 -9.72
C HIS A 80 -2.59 0.16 -9.58
N SER A 81 -3.23 -0.98 -9.86
CA SER A 81 -4.68 -1.12 -9.76
C SER A 81 -5.09 -1.79 -8.45
N LEU A 82 -6.34 -1.57 -8.04
CA LEU A 82 -6.92 -2.32 -6.92
C LEU A 82 -6.98 -3.82 -7.23
N LEU A 83 -7.08 -4.21 -8.51
CA LEU A 83 -7.03 -5.60 -8.94
C LEU A 83 -5.71 -6.27 -8.54
N ALA A 84 -4.58 -5.56 -8.60
CA ALA A 84 -3.30 -6.11 -8.16
C ALA A 84 -3.21 -6.26 -6.63
N VAL A 85 -3.83 -5.34 -5.87
CA VAL A 85 -3.97 -5.50 -4.41
C VAL A 85 -4.81 -6.74 -4.08
N PHE A 86 -5.95 -6.92 -4.76
CA PHE A 86 -6.78 -8.12 -4.61
C PHE A 86 -6.07 -9.39 -5.03
N ALA A 87 -5.30 -9.36 -6.13
CA ALA A 87 -4.52 -10.50 -6.57
C ALA A 87 -3.43 -10.86 -5.56
N LEU A 88 -2.74 -9.87 -5.00
CA LEU A 88 -1.74 -10.08 -3.94
C LEU A 88 -2.39 -10.73 -2.72
N LEU A 89 -3.50 -10.16 -2.22
CA LEU A 89 -4.29 -10.72 -1.13
C LEU A 89 -4.74 -12.15 -1.41
N ALA A 90 -5.30 -12.41 -2.59
CA ALA A 90 -5.72 -13.75 -3.00
C ALA A 90 -4.57 -14.74 -3.07
N THR A 91 -3.41 -14.35 -3.60
CA THR A 91 -2.24 -15.23 -3.60
C THR A 91 -1.78 -15.56 -2.18
N PHE A 92 -1.79 -14.61 -1.26
CA PHE A 92 -1.45 -14.89 0.13
C PHE A 92 -2.47 -15.84 0.75
N TYR A 93 -3.77 -15.55 0.71
CA TYR A 93 -4.73 -16.43 1.37
C TYR A 93 -4.97 -17.80 0.70
N LEU A 94 -4.78 -17.92 -0.62
CA LEU A 94 -5.01 -19.20 -1.34
C LEU A 94 -3.79 -20.13 -1.35
N LYS A 95 -2.58 -19.59 -1.20
CA LYS A 95 -1.32 -20.37 -1.36
C LYS A 95 -0.49 -20.43 -0.09
N VAL A 96 -0.85 -19.70 0.96
CA VAL A 96 -0.18 -19.73 2.25
C VAL A 96 -1.02 -20.60 3.19
N PRO A 97 -0.68 -21.90 3.38
CA PRO A 97 -1.29 -22.71 4.42
C PRO A 97 -1.19 -22.03 5.79
N ASP A 98 -2.16 -22.30 6.68
CA ASP A 98 -2.23 -21.77 8.05
C ASP A 98 -0.95 -22.02 8.90
N THR A 99 -0.07 -22.90 8.42
CA THR A 99 1.22 -23.25 9.02
C THR A 99 2.39 -22.36 8.59
N TRP A 100 2.18 -21.38 7.71
CA TRP A 100 3.27 -20.53 7.22
C TRP A 100 3.72 -19.51 8.27
N ILE A 101 5.02 -19.21 8.22
CA ILE A 101 5.78 -18.37 9.16
C ILE A 101 5.37 -16.89 9.14
N ILE A 102 4.51 -16.42 8.23
CA ILE A 102 4.19 -14.99 8.12
C ILE A 102 3.02 -14.66 9.06
N PRO A 103 3.25 -13.87 10.12
CA PRO A 103 2.18 -13.51 11.05
C PRO A 103 1.18 -12.53 10.42
N ALA A 104 -0.05 -12.50 10.94
CA ALA A 104 -1.15 -11.74 10.34
C ALA A 104 -0.90 -10.22 10.31
N ASP A 105 -0.13 -9.71 11.27
CA ASP A 105 0.34 -8.33 11.34
C ASP A 105 1.32 -7.99 10.20
N ALA A 106 2.23 -8.90 9.84
CA ALA A 106 3.08 -8.76 8.66
C ALA A 106 2.23 -8.69 7.39
N LEU A 107 1.23 -9.57 7.22
CA LEU A 107 0.35 -9.52 6.04
C LEU A 107 -0.41 -8.19 5.93
N GLN A 108 -0.91 -7.66 7.04
CA GLN A 108 -1.56 -6.35 7.04
C GLN A 108 -0.57 -5.22 6.77
N GLY A 109 0.66 -5.31 7.28
CA GLY A 109 1.77 -4.42 6.91
C GLY A 109 2.09 -4.46 5.42
N MET A 110 2.10 -5.64 4.80
CA MET A 110 2.29 -5.84 3.36
C MET A 110 1.20 -5.12 2.54
N VAL A 111 -0.06 -5.33 2.89
CA VAL A 111 -1.20 -4.68 2.22
C VAL A 111 -1.12 -3.17 2.37
N LEU A 112 -0.82 -2.71 3.58
CA LEU A 112 -0.70 -1.29 3.90
C LEU A 112 0.43 -0.63 3.12
N GLY A 113 1.61 -1.26 3.03
CA GLY A 113 2.72 -0.77 2.21
C GLY A 113 2.33 -0.61 0.75
N TYR A 114 1.70 -1.62 0.16
CA TYR A 114 1.24 -1.57 -1.24
C TYR A 114 0.20 -0.47 -1.48
N LEU A 115 -0.80 -0.37 -0.60
CA LEU A 115 -1.83 0.67 -0.67
C LEU A 115 -1.24 2.06 -0.48
N SER A 116 -0.26 2.21 0.41
CA SER A 116 0.41 3.49 0.64
C SER A 116 1.12 3.99 -0.62
N HIS A 117 1.73 3.09 -1.40
CA HIS A 117 2.33 3.42 -2.70
C HIS A 117 1.28 3.93 -3.69
N ILE A 118 0.16 3.22 -3.84
CA ILE A 118 -0.95 3.62 -4.71
C ILE A 118 -1.49 4.99 -4.31
N VAL A 119 -1.77 5.19 -3.02
CA VAL A 119 -2.28 6.47 -2.49
C VAL A 119 -1.29 7.58 -2.75
N ALA A 120 0.00 7.35 -2.51
CA ALA A 120 1.01 8.35 -2.73
C ALA A 120 1.14 8.75 -4.21
N ASP A 121 1.05 7.79 -5.14
CA ASP A 121 1.01 8.09 -6.58
C ASP A 121 -0.29 8.80 -6.99
N MET A 122 -1.43 8.54 -6.32
CA MET A 122 -2.66 9.32 -6.52
C MET A 122 -2.51 10.79 -6.12
N LEU A 123 -1.66 11.10 -5.12
CA LEU A 123 -1.38 12.48 -4.69
C LEU A 123 -0.50 13.27 -5.68
N THR A 124 0.01 12.61 -6.72
CA THR A 124 0.80 13.23 -7.77
C THR A 124 -0.05 13.61 -8.98
N PRO A 125 0.42 14.55 -9.84
CA PRO A 125 -0.25 14.86 -11.11
C PRO A 125 -0.30 13.69 -12.09
N ALA A 126 0.56 12.67 -11.93
CA ALA A 126 0.55 11.48 -12.78
C ALA A 126 -0.69 10.60 -12.54
N GLY A 127 -1.10 10.48 -11.27
CA GLY A 127 -2.25 9.69 -10.83
C GLY A 127 -2.09 8.19 -11.07
N VAL A 128 -3.15 7.44 -10.75
CA VAL A 128 -3.17 5.98 -10.77
C VAL A 128 -4.43 5.42 -11.44
N PRO A 129 -4.33 4.38 -12.30
CA PRO A 129 -5.49 3.68 -12.85
C PRO A 129 -6.04 2.62 -11.89
N LEU A 130 -6.75 3.06 -10.85
CA LEU A 130 -7.31 2.16 -9.81
C LEU A 130 -8.21 1.05 -10.40
N LEU A 131 -8.97 1.38 -11.45
CA LEU A 131 -9.95 0.51 -12.09
C LEU A 131 -9.43 -0.16 -13.37
N TRP A 132 -8.10 -0.33 -13.50
CA TRP A 132 -7.54 -1.08 -14.62
C TRP A 132 -8.29 -2.42 -14.79
N PRO A 133 -8.73 -2.79 -16.02
CA PRO A 133 -8.29 -2.28 -17.33
C PRO A 133 -9.00 -1.00 -17.83
N CYS A 134 -10.00 -0.49 -17.11
CA CYS A 134 -10.61 0.80 -17.43
C CYS A 134 -9.56 1.91 -17.30
N ARG A 135 -9.40 2.73 -18.35
CA ARG A 135 -8.34 3.74 -18.45
C ARG A 135 -8.55 4.99 -17.58
N TRP A 136 -9.48 4.95 -16.63
CA TRP A 136 -9.75 6.06 -15.73
C TRP A 136 -8.60 6.22 -14.73
N ARG A 137 -8.07 7.43 -14.63
CA ARG A 137 -6.98 7.76 -13.70
C ARG A 137 -7.49 8.66 -12.60
N PHE A 138 -7.25 8.23 -11.37
CA PHE A 138 -7.55 9.00 -10.18
C PHE A 138 -6.30 9.80 -9.80
N ARG A 139 -6.46 11.12 -9.66
CA ARG A 139 -5.37 12.03 -9.34
C ARG A 139 -5.87 13.17 -8.46
N LEU A 140 -5.07 13.52 -7.46
CA LEU A 140 -5.24 14.63 -6.54
C LEU A 140 -3.92 15.38 -6.51
N PRO A 141 -3.70 16.41 -7.34
CA PRO A 141 -2.38 17.02 -7.53
C PRO A 141 -1.96 17.92 -6.35
N ILE A 142 -1.81 17.32 -5.16
CA ILE A 142 -1.31 17.97 -3.94
C ILE A 142 0.22 18.06 -4.02
N LEU A 143 0.86 16.99 -4.49
CA LEU A 143 2.30 16.92 -4.76
C LEU A 143 2.61 17.48 -6.16
N ALA A 144 2.20 18.73 -6.40
CA ALA A 144 2.51 19.43 -7.65
C ALA A 144 4.03 19.73 -7.74
N PRO A 145 4.62 19.67 -8.93
CA PRO A 145 6.05 19.92 -9.11
C PRO A 145 6.37 21.39 -8.78
N ARG A 146 6.86 21.62 -7.56
CA ARG A 146 7.70 22.77 -7.21
C ARG A 146 9.17 22.34 -7.30
N LYS A 147 10.09 23.30 -7.44
CA LYS A 147 11.54 23.01 -7.56
C LYS A 147 12.00 21.99 -6.50
N GLY A 148 12.35 20.77 -6.93
CA GLY A 148 12.88 19.69 -6.09
C GLY A 148 11.82 18.79 -5.42
N ASN A 149 12.28 17.78 -4.67
CA ASN A 149 11.45 16.84 -3.90
C ASN A 149 11.14 17.33 -2.46
N GLN A 150 11.31 18.62 -2.19
CA GLN A 150 11.16 19.14 -0.82
C GLN A 150 9.71 19.09 -0.31
N LEU A 151 8.73 19.34 -1.18
CA LEU A 151 7.31 19.26 -0.81
C LEU A 151 6.91 17.84 -0.44
N GLU A 152 7.38 16.85 -1.20
CA GLU A 152 7.19 15.43 -0.94
C GLU A 152 7.76 15.03 0.42
N ARG A 153 9.02 15.39 0.68
CA ARG A 153 9.67 15.14 1.97
C ARG A 153 8.95 15.84 3.11
N PHE A 154 8.61 17.12 2.94
CA PHE A 154 7.90 17.89 3.97
C PHE A 154 6.56 17.24 4.32
N LEU A 155 5.75 16.87 3.32
CA LEU A 155 4.46 16.21 3.57
C LEU A 155 4.64 14.84 4.22
N CYS A 156 5.59 14.02 3.77
CA CYS A 156 5.84 12.72 4.39
C CYS A 156 6.34 12.85 5.83
N MET A 157 7.24 13.80 6.11
CA MET A 157 7.73 14.07 7.46
C MET A 157 6.64 14.65 8.36
N ALA A 158 5.79 15.53 7.84
CA ALA A 158 4.67 16.10 8.59
C ALA A 158 3.64 15.01 8.94
N LEU A 159 3.31 14.13 7.98
CA LEU A 159 2.44 12.97 8.21
C LEU A 159 3.05 12.00 9.22
N PHE A 160 4.36 11.73 9.12
CA PHE A 160 5.07 10.88 10.07
C PHE A 160 5.06 11.48 11.49
N ALA A 161 5.41 12.77 11.63
CA ALA A 161 5.40 13.46 12.90
C ALA A 161 3.99 13.48 13.51
N TRP A 162 2.97 13.73 12.70
CA TRP A 162 1.58 13.66 13.13
C TRP A 162 1.19 12.24 13.55
N ALA A 163 1.56 11.23 12.77
CA ALA A 163 1.28 9.82 13.09
C ALA A 163 1.94 9.38 14.40
N VAL A 164 3.16 9.84 14.69
CA VAL A 164 3.88 9.56 15.95
C VAL A 164 3.28 10.32 17.12
N TRP A 165 2.91 11.60 16.92
CA TRP A 165 2.35 12.45 17.96
C TRP A 165 0.90 12.11 18.31
N MET A 166 0.20 11.45 17.39
CA MET A 166 -1.15 10.96 17.58
C MET A 166 -1.24 10.07 18.83
N PRO A 167 -2.11 10.40 19.80
CA PRO A 167 -2.28 9.59 20.99
C PRO A 167 -2.75 8.18 20.61
N GLN A 168 -2.10 7.17 21.19
CA GLN A 168 -2.38 5.75 20.89
C GLN A 168 -3.75 5.27 21.37
N SER A 169 -4.44 6.09 22.16
CA SER A 169 -5.84 5.93 22.54
C SER A 169 -6.59 7.17 22.05
N MET A 170 -6.87 7.24 20.75
CA MET A 170 -7.84 8.24 20.30
C MET A 170 -9.18 7.94 20.98
N PRO A 171 -9.89 8.95 21.53
CA PRO A 171 -11.28 8.76 21.93
C PRO A 171 -12.05 8.23 20.72
N GLU A 172 -12.88 7.19 20.91
CA GLU A 172 -13.59 6.47 19.86
C GLU A 172 -14.14 7.44 18.79
N ASN A 173 -13.42 7.56 17.68
CA ASN A 173 -13.88 8.39 16.59
C ASN A 173 -14.71 7.50 15.65
N ASN A 174 -15.85 8.03 15.20
CA ASN A 174 -16.79 7.26 14.38
C ASN A 174 -16.18 6.77 13.06
N VAL A 175 -15.14 7.46 12.58
CA VAL A 175 -14.48 7.18 11.28
C VAL A 175 -13.58 5.96 11.37
N ILE A 176 -12.76 5.85 12.42
CA ILE A 176 -11.87 4.72 12.71
C ILE A 176 -12.71 3.49 13.02
N ARG A 177 -13.80 3.64 13.79
CA ARG A 177 -14.71 2.51 14.03
C ARG A 177 -15.35 2.00 12.74
N TRP A 178 -15.82 2.92 11.89
CA TRP A 178 -16.39 2.53 10.62
C TRP A 178 -15.36 1.86 9.70
N SER A 179 -14.14 2.40 9.63
CA SER A 179 -13.08 1.82 8.79
C SER A 179 -12.64 0.45 9.32
N SER A 180 -12.47 0.28 10.63
CA SER A 180 -12.10 -1.01 11.23
C SER A 180 -13.20 -2.06 11.03
N GLN A 181 -14.47 -1.67 11.17
CA GLN A 181 -15.61 -2.55 10.88
C GLN A 181 -15.65 -2.96 9.41
N MET A 182 -15.44 -2.02 8.48
CA MET A 182 -15.38 -2.32 7.05
C MET A 182 -14.24 -3.28 6.71
N ILE A 183 -13.03 -3.03 7.23
CA ILE A 183 -11.88 -3.92 7.02
C ILE A 183 -12.18 -5.32 7.58
N THR A 184 -12.76 -5.40 8.78
CA THR A 184 -13.11 -6.68 9.40
C THR A 184 -14.15 -7.44 8.59
N ILE A 185 -15.20 -6.75 8.09
CA ILE A 185 -16.23 -7.36 7.24
C ILE A 185 -15.63 -7.87 5.94
N LEU A 186 -14.78 -7.08 5.28
CA LEU A 186 -14.10 -7.49 4.05
C LEU A 186 -13.23 -8.72 4.28
N GLN A 187 -12.47 -8.74 5.38
CA GLN A 187 -11.64 -9.89 5.74
C GLN A 187 -12.49 -11.15 6.03
N MET A 188 -13.61 -11.00 6.76
CA MET A 188 -14.53 -12.12 7.01
C MET A 188 -15.17 -12.65 5.74
N GLN A 189 -15.64 -11.77 4.85
CA GLN A 189 -16.24 -12.16 3.56
C GLN A 189 -15.22 -12.89 2.70
N PHE A 190 -13.98 -12.39 2.67
CA PHE A 190 -12.90 -13.00 1.92
C PHE A 190 -12.53 -14.39 2.45
N ASN A 191 -12.39 -14.53 3.77
CA ASN A 191 -12.11 -15.83 4.41
C ASN A 191 -13.21 -16.85 4.13
N ARG A 192 -14.49 -16.43 4.20
CA ARG A 192 -15.63 -17.28 3.86
C ARG A 192 -15.59 -17.73 2.40
N PHE A 193 -15.28 -16.81 1.49
CA PHE A 193 -15.20 -17.12 0.06
C PHE A 193 -14.11 -18.17 -0.23
N ILE A 194 -12.95 -18.03 0.41
CA ILE A 194 -11.83 -18.98 0.22
C ILE A 194 -12.15 -20.35 0.82
N ASN A 195 -12.65 -20.38 2.06
CA ASN A 195 -12.96 -21.66 2.71
C ASN A 195 -14.05 -22.44 1.98
N HIS A 196 -15.02 -21.74 1.36
CA HIS A 196 -16.05 -22.39 0.54
C HIS A 196 -15.52 -23.01 -0.76
N GLN A 197 -14.27 -22.74 -1.16
CA GLN A 197 -13.62 -23.41 -2.31
C GLN A 197 -12.73 -24.60 -1.91
N ILE A 198 -12.49 -24.79 -0.61
CA ILE A 198 -11.62 -25.85 -0.09
C ILE A 198 -12.45 -27.09 0.33
N ASP A 199 -13.77 -26.93 0.54
CA ASP A 199 -14.76 -28.01 0.72
C ASP A 199 -15.35 -28.48 -0.61
#